data_AF-A0A658R5H9-F1
#
_entry.id   AF-A0A658R5H9-F1
#
_cell.length_a   1.000
_cell.length_b   1.000
_cell.length_c   1.000
_cell.angle_alpha   90.00
_cell.angle_beta   90.00
_cell.angle_gamma   90.00
#
_symmetry.space_group_name_H-M   'P 1'
#
loop_
_entity.id
_entity.type
_entity.pdbx_description
1 polymer ?
#
loop_
_entity_poly.entity_id
_entity_poly.type
_entity_poly.pdbx_seq_one_letter_code
_entity_poly.pdbx_strand_id
1 'polypeptide(L)'
;MKATTFLEQAKREAQLVDALLVARYALVIHDGMTVLGDDEPPSRWPMRFDRELQCIDAALQMAGIDTTQALHPPSLYWKDEESGDLPPGADD
;
A
#
# COMPACT_ATOMS: atom_id res chain seq x y z
N MET A 1 12.88 -25.90 -19.80
CA MET A 1 13.43 -24.74 -19.05
C MET A 1 14.27 -25.29 -17.90
N LYS A 2 15.43 -24.70 -17.54
CA LYS A 2 16.21 -25.19 -16.39
C LYS A 2 15.49 -24.80 -15.09
N ALA A 3 15.48 -25.67 -14.08
CA ALA A 3 14.76 -25.43 -12.83
C ALA A 3 15.18 -24.12 -12.14
N THR A 4 16.46 -23.78 -12.19
CA THR A 4 17.01 -22.53 -11.62
C THR A 4 16.49 -21.28 -12.33
N THR A 5 16.39 -21.30 -13.67
CA THR A 5 15.85 -20.17 -14.43
C THR A 5 14.37 -19.92 -14.16
N PHE A 6 13.61 -20.98 -13.89
CA PHE A 6 12.21 -20.86 -13.49
C PHE A 6 12.07 -20.20 -12.11
N LEU A 7 12.86 -20.65 -11.12
CA LEU A 7 12.82 -20.10 -9.77
C LEU A 7 13.19 -18.61 -9.72
N GLU A 8 14.23 -18.21 -10.45
CA GLU A 8 14.63 -16.80 -10.53
C GLU A 8 13.60 -15.92 -11.25
N GLN A 9 12.85 -16.49 -12.20
CA GLN A 9 11.75 -15.78 -12.86
C GLN A 9 10.57 -15.59 -11.89
N ALA A 10 10.16 -16.66 -11.22
CA ALA A 10 9.07 -16.61 -10.25
C ALA A 10 9.37 -15.63 -9.09
N LYS A 11 10.63 -15.59 -8.61
CA LYS A 11 11.06 -14.64 -7.57
C LYS A 11 10.94 -13.18 -8.04
N ARG A 12 11.35 -12.89 -9.27
CA ARG A 12 11.23 -11.53 -9.85
C ARG A 12 9.78 -11.12 -10.03
N GLU A 13 8.94 -12.03 -10.50
CA GLU A 13 7.50 -11.78 -10.66
C GLU A 13 6.83 -11.51 -9.31
N ALA A 14 7.16 -12.30 -8.28
CA ALA A 14 6.66 -12.06 -6.92
C ALA A 14 7.06 -10.69 -6.38
N GLN A 15 8.33 -10.28 -6.56
CA GLN A 15 8.80 -8.96 -6.11
C GLN A 15 8.12 -7.80 -6.85
N LEU A 16 7.83 -7.97 -8.15
CA LEU A 16 7.08 -6.97 -8.92
C LEU A 16 5.64 -6.85 -8.43
N VAL A 17 4.99 -7.99 -8.14
CA VAL A 17 3.65 -8.03 -7.54
C VAL A 17 3.63 -7.29 -6.21
N ASP A 18 4.58 -7.58 -5.31
CA ASP A 18 4.64 -6.93 -3.99
C ASP A 18 4.80 -5.41 -4.13
N ALA A 19 5.69 -4.96 -5.03
CA ALA A 19 5.88 -3.53 -5.29
C ALA A 19 4.61 -2.86 -5.84
N LEU A 20 3.87 -3.54 -6.73
CA LEU A 20 2.61 -3.04 -7.27
C LEU A 20 1.51 -2.97 -6.20
N LEU A 21 1.44 -3.95 -5.28
CA LEU A 21 0.51 -3.91 -4.15
C LEU A 21 0.80 -2.72 -3.22
N VAL A 22 2.07 -2.46 -2.91
CA VAL A 22 2.47 -1.29 -2.11
C VAL A 22 2.14 0.02 -2.82
N ALA A 23 2.41 0.11 -4.12
CA ALA A 23 2.10 1.31 -4.92
C ALA A 23 0.58 1.56 -4.98
N ARG A 24 -0.21 0.50 -5.23
CA ARG A 24 -1.67 0.57 -5.22
C ARG A 24 -2.17 1.09 -3.89
N TYR A 25 -1.68 0.52 -2.79
CA TYR A 25 -2.07 0.92 -1.45
C TYR A 25 -1.82 2.41 -1.21
N ALA A 26 -0.60 2.89 -1.49
CA ALA A 26 -0.26 4.29 -1.31
C ALA A 26 -1.20 5.20 -2.12
N LEU A 27 -1.45 4.88 -3.39
CA LEU A 27 -2.30 5.71 -4.24
C LEU A 27 -3.76 5.72 -3.78
N VAL A 28 -4.33 4.59 -3.35
CA VAL A 28 -5.71 4.52 -2.84
C VAL A 28 -5.93 5.43 -1.62
N ILE A 29 -4.95 5.52 -0.71
CA ILE A 29 -5.07 6.41 0.47
C ILE A 29 -5.09 7.89 0.06
N HIS A 30 -4.24 8.25 -0.89
CA HIS A 30 -4.03 9.64 -1.27
C HIS A 30 -5.06 10.12 -2.30
N ASP A 31 -5.71 9.19 -3.00
CA ASP A 31 -6.75 9.53 -3.97
C ASP A 31 -7.92 10.26 -3.29
N GLY A 32 -8.37 11.34 -3.91
CA GLY A 32 -9.42 12.20 -3.37
C GLY A 32 -8.98 13.16 -2.25
N MET A 33 -7.75 13.06 -1.71
CA MET A 33 -7.24 14.07 -0.79
C MET A 33 -7.07 15.42 -1.51
N THR A 34 -7.36 16.52 -0.83
CA THR A 34 -7.20 17.87 -1.38
C THR A 34 -5.82 18.43 -1.01
N VAL A 35 -5.06 18.83 -2.01
CA VAL A 35 -3.80 19.58 -1.87
C VAL A 35 -4.10 21.08 -1.92
N LEU A 36 -3.43 21.85 -1.06
CA LEU A 36 -3.52 23.30 -1.01
C LEU A 36 -2.30 23.92 -1.69
N GLY A 37 -2.54 24.96 -2.48
CA GLY A 37 -1.49 25.83 -3.00
C GLY A 37 -0.93 26.76 -1.95
N ASP A 38 0.22 27.35 -2.27
CA ASP A 38 0.91 28.34 -1.43
C ASP A 38 0.43 29.79 -1.72
N ASP A 39 -0.68 29.93 -2.45
CA ASP A 39 -1.32 31.21 -2.77
C ASP A 39 -2.31 31.68 -1.67
N GLU A 40 -2.66 32.96 -1.70
CA GLU A 40 -3.64 33.57 -0.78
C GLU A 40 -4.81 34.17 -1.58
N PRO A 41 -6.04 33.62 -1.50
CA PRO A 41 -6.40 32.40 -0.76
C PRO A 41 -5.90 31.13 -1.46
N PRO A 42 -5.65 30.04 -0.72
CA PRO A 42 -5.03 28.85 -1.27
C PRO A 42 -5.94 28.17 -2.29
N SER A 43 -5.39 27.96 -3.49
CA SER A 43 -5.97 27.10 -4.50
C SER A 43 -6.07 25.67 -3.99
N ARG A 44 -7.15 24.97 -4.38
CA ARG A 44 -7.45 23.62 -3.89
C ARG A 44 -7.53 22.67 -5.07
N TRP A 45 -6.72 21.62 -5.04
CA TRP A 45 -6.76 20.58 -6.07
C TRP A 45 -6.99 19.21 -5.45
N PRO A 46 -8.03 18.47 -5.87
CA PRO A 46 -8.15 17.07 -5.50
C PRO A 46 -7.06 16.27 -6.20
N MET A 47 -6.36 15.41 -5.46
CA MET A 47 -5.54 14.37 -6.07
C MET A 47 -6.46 13.34 -6.73
N ARG A 48 -6.10 12.99 -7.97
CA ARG A 48 -6.82 12.02 -8.79
C ARG A 48 -5.78 11.06 -9.34
N PHE A 49 -5.80 9.83 -8.84
CA PHE A 49 -4.92 8.75 -9.26
C PHE A 49 -5.69 7.65 -10.01
N ASP A 50 -6.89 7.96 -10.51
CA ASP A 50 -7.78 7.02 -11.19
C ASP A 50 -7.04 6.24 -12.30
N ARG A 51 -6.19 6.93 -13.06
CA ARG A 51 -5.47 6.34 -14.19
C ARG A 51 -4.33 5.43 -13.72
N GLU A 52 -3.57 5.86 -12.72
CA GLU A 52 -2.48 5.10 -12.12
C GLU A 52 -3.03 3.84 -11.45
N LEU A 53 -4.13 3.97 -10.72
CA LEU A 53 -4.84 2.87 -10.08
C LEU A 53 -5.37 1.87 -11.12
N GLN A 54 -5.99 2.33 -12.20
CA GLN A 54 -6.44 1.45 -13.30
C GLN A 54 -5.29 0.66 -13.93
N CYS A 55 -4.13 1.30 -14.12
CA CYS A 55 -2.95 0.65 -14.69
C CYS A 55 -2.41 -0.46 -13.77
N ILE A 56 -2.31 -0.16 -12.47
CA ILE A 56 -1.84 -1.12 -11.46
C ILE A 56 -2.86 -2.25 -11.30
N ASP A 57 -4.15 -1.95 -11.28
CA ASP A 57 -5.21 -2.94 -11.20
C ASP A 57 -5.17 -3.93 -12.36
N ALA A 58 -5.00 -3.43 -13.58
CA ALA A 58 -4.85 -4.28 -14.76
C ALA A 58 -3.63 -5.20 -14.65
N ALA A 59 -2.49 -4.68 -14.19
CA ALA A 59 -1.27 -5.47 -14.03
C ALA A 59 -1.41 -6.57 -12.96
N LEU A 60 -2.04 -6.26 -11.83
CA LEU A 60 -2.29 -7.22 -10.75
C LEU A 60 -3.31 -8.28 -11.17
N GLN A 61 -4.36 -7.91 -11.90
CA GLN A 61 -5.34 -8.85 -12.45
C GLN A 61 -4.70 -9.81 -13.46
N MET A 62 -3.76 -9.32 -14.29
CA MET A 62 -2.97 -10.18 -15.19
C MET A 62 -2.11 -11.20 -14.42
N ALA A 63 -1.68 -10.86 -13.20
CA ALA A 63 -0.98 -11.76 -12.29
C ALA A 63 -1.93 -12.68 -11.49
N GLY A 64 -3.24 -12.62 -11.73
CA GLY A 64 -4.26 -13.42 -11.04
C GLY A 64 -4.67 -12.89 -9.66
N ILE A 65 -4.37 -11.63 -9.36
CA ILE A 65 -4.68 -11.00 -8.07
C ILE A 65 -5.97 -10.20 -8.21
N ASP A 66 -6.93 -10.50 -7.33
CA ASP A 66 -8.19 -9.77 -7.25
C ASP A 66 -7.99 -8.43 -6.53
N THR A 67 -8.16 -7.34 -7.28
CA THR A 67 -8.02 -5.97 -6.78
C THR A 67 -9.35 -5.37 -6.29
N THR A 68 -10.46 -6.10 -6.38
CA THR A 68 -11.78 -5.60 -5.95
C THR A 68 -11.96 -5.62 -4.43
N GLN A 69 -11.11 -6.37 -3.73
CA GLN A 69 -11.12 -6.40 -2.28
C GLN A 69 -10.57 -5.08 -1.72
N ALA A 70 -11.25 -4.58 -0.68
CA ALA A 70 -10.80 -3.40 0.04
C ALA A 70 -9.41 -3.69 0.62
N LEU A 71 -8.45 -2.83 0.31
CA LEU A 71 -7.15 -2.90 0.97
C LEU A 71 -7.33 -2.43 2.41
N HIS A 72 -7.02 -3.31 3.35
CA HIS A 72 -6.85 -2.86 4.72
C HIS A 72 -5.60 -1.97 4.77
N PRO A 73 -5.64 -0.84 5.49
CA PRO A 73 -4.40 -0.16 5.85
C PRO A 73 -3.49 -1.20 6.52
N PRO A 74 -2.19 -1.30 6.15
CA PRO A 74 -1.23 -1.93 7.02
C PRO A 74 -1.50 -1.36 8.40
N SER A 75 -1.74 -2.22 9.38
CA SER A 75 -1.50 -1.84 10.76
C SER A 75 -0.16 -1.14 10.72
N LEU A 76 -0.16 0.19 10.95
CA LEU A 76 1.07 0.95 10.96
C LEU A 76 1.93 0.20 11.97
N TYR A 77 2.99 -0.46 11.49
CA TYR A 77 3.95 -1.16 12.32
C TYR A 77 4.75 -0.05 13.04
N TRP A 78 4.08 0.67 13.94
CA TRP A 78 4.73 1.38 15.03
C TRP A 78 5.04 0.31 16.07
N LYS A 79 6.10 -0.44 15.80
CA LYS A 79 6.91 -1.15 16.80
C LYS A 79 6.11 -1.98 17.82
N ASP A 80 5.83 -3.24 17.49
CA ASP A 80 5.91 -4.27 18.53
C ASP A 80 7.39 -4.35 18.94
N GLU A 81 7.77 -3.66 20.01
CA GLU A 81 8.82 -4.00 20.99
C GLU A 81 8.92 -2.86 22.02
N GLU A 82 7.98 -2.84 22.98
CA GLU A 82 8.35 -2.77 24.40
C GLU A 82 7.29 -3.55 25.19
N SER A 83 7.51 -4.86 25.25
CA SER A 83 7.06 -5.67 26.38
C SER A 83 7.70 -5.09 27.65
N GLY A 84 6.99 -4.22 28.36
CA GLY A 84 7.46 -3.59 29.59
C GLY A 84 6.30 -3.31 30.52
N ASP A 85 6.07 -4.25 31.44
CA ASP A 85 5.31 -4.14 32.70
C ASP A 85 4.05 -3.26 32.73
N LEU A 86 2.90 -3.92 32.85
CA LEU A 86 1.77 -3.32 33.56
C LEU A 86 2.26 -2.87 34.95
N PRO A 87 2.04 -1.61 35.37
CA PRO A 87 2.37 -1.23 36.74
C PRO A 87 1.56 -2.09 37.72
N PRO A 88 2.19 -2.71 38.73
CA PRO A 88 1.45 -3.43 39.75
C PRO A 88 0.77 -2.39 40.66
N GLY A 89 -0.56 -2.40 40.71
CA GLY A 89 -1.30 -1.57 41.66
C GLY A 89 -2.65 -1.03 41.19
N ALA A 90 -3.40 -1.76 40.37
CA ALA A 90 -4.83 -1.51 40.20
C ALA A 90 -5.63 -2.53 41.04
N ASP A 91 -5.46 -2.45 42.36
CA ASP A 91 -6.39 -2.97 43.37
C ASP A 91 -6.39 -1.96 44.54
N ASP A 92 -7.35 -1.04 44.50
CA ASP A 92 -8.27 -0.62 45.60
C ASP A 92 -9.12 0.60 45.16
#